data_AF-A0A9D7ENL1-F1
#
_entry.id   AF-A0A9D7ENL1-F1
#
_cell.length_a   1.000
_cell.length_b   1.000
_cell.length_c   1.000
_cell.angle_alpha   90.00
_cell.angle_beta   90.00
_cell.angle_gamma   90.00
#
_symmetry.space_group_name_H-M   'P 1'
#
loop_
_entity.id
_entity.type
_entity.pdbx_description
1 polymer ?
#
loop_
_entity_poly.entity_id
_entity_poly.type
_entity_poly.pdbx_seq_one_letter_code
_entity_poly.pdbx_strand_id
1 'polypeptide(L)'
;MADPNSKVEAAHIVVYSDSTDRDYALKVRLGKEGYQITHVRALDVLVAQCRRLRPQVVLIRSLAIPRDVVKIIRQLKNLGMDFARFPTFLVLRGHVARSLMPLLAIGLEDIIDLDDGMEILVQRIKEVEKRGSTEQGRANETRSGSRGNLSEMSIIDLVQALGPSQRTAKITVSSNRGGEDKLVMFLNRGNISFAKLGELVAEKAIYEALAWENGTWLLEPITESDLPEANNNLPNDFILMEGCRLIDERSREGKMSGAQGS
;
A
#
# COMPACT_ATOMS: atom_id res chain seq x y z
N MET A 1 -8.29 28.77 29.45
CA MET A 1 -7.49 29.70 28.62
C MET A 1 -6.26 28.92 28.16
N ALA A 2 -6.23 28.50 26.90
CA ALA A 2 -5.06 27.88 26.30
C ALA A 2 -4.02 28.96 26.01
N ASP A 3 -2.75 28.68 26.29
CA ASP A 3 -1.62 29.58 26.05
C ASP A 3 -1.48 29.86 24.54
N PRO A 4 -1.65 31.10 24.06
CA PRO A 4 -1.55 31.44 22.65
C PRO A 4 -0.11 31.37 22.10
N ASN A 5 0.88 31.03 22.94
CA ASN A 5 2.29 30.95 22.56
C ASN A 5 2.91 29.55 22.71
N SER A 6 2.09 28.49 22.78
CA SER A 6 2.60 27.12 22.57
C SER A 6 3.08 27.02 21.12
N LYS A 7 4.37 27.29 20.88
CA LYS A 7 5.03 27.01 19.59
C LYS A 7 4.65 25.60 19.19
N VAL A 8 3.85 25.46 18.13
CA VAL A 8 3.64 24.17 17.49
C VAL A 8 5.02 23.68 17.10
N GLU A 9 5.52 22.69 17.83
CA GLU A 9 6.84 22.13 17.57
C GLU A 9 6.80 21.59 16.13
N ALA A 10 7.72 22.07 15.29
CA ALA A 10 7.68 21.74 13.88
C ALA A 10 7.77 20.22 13.71
N ALA A 11 6.88 19.67 12.89
CA ALA A 11 6.80 18.24 12.65
C ALA A 11 8.15 17.70 12.11
N HIS A 12 8.69 16.68 12.76
CA HIS A 12 9.97 16.07 12.37
C HIS A 12 9.77 14.91 11.40
N ILE A 13 10.49 14.96 10.28
CA ILE A 13 10.64 13.85 9.33
C ILE A 13 12.10 13.38 9.36
N VAL A 14 12.31 12.07 9.52
CA VAL A 14 13.65 11.48 9.38
C VAL A 14 13.74 10.76 8.04
N VAL A 15 14.76 11.09 7.27
CA VAL A 15 14.98 10.55 5.92
C VAL A 15 16.25 9.73 5.91
N TYR A 16 16.12 8.43 5.68
CA TYR A 16 17.25 7.59 5.28
C TYR A 16 17.42 7.63 3.77
N SER A 17 18.65 7.78 3.30
CA SER A 17 18.99 7.69 1.88
C SER A 17 20.32 6.97 1.71
N ASP A 18 20.34 5.99 0.80
CA ASP A 18 21.55 5.27 0.39
C ASP A 18 22.35 6.02 -0.70
N SER A 19 21.89 7.20 -1.14
CA SER A 19 22.49 7.98 -2.22
C SER A 19 22.86 9.40 -1.78
N THR A 20 23.93 9.95 -2.37
CA THR A 20 24.52 11.22 -1.94
C THR A 20 23.86 12.48 -2.51
N ASP A 21 23.20 12.40 -3.67
CA ASP A 21 23.00 13.58 -4.53
C ASP A 21 21.55 13.94 -4.89
N ARG A 22 20.52 13.27 -4.35
CA ARG A 22 19.15 13.46 -4.86
C ARG A 22 18.09 13.94 -3.87
N ASP A 23 18.46 14.26 -2.64
CA ASP A 23 17.50 14.60 -1.58
C ASP A 23 17.11 16.08 -1.53
N TYR A 24 17.83 16.97 -2.21
CA TYR A 24 17.60 18.41 -2.10
C TYR A 24 16.17 18.82 -2.50
N ALA A 25 15.66 18.30 -3.62
CA ALA A 25 14.29 18.61 -4.06
C ALA A 25 13.23 18.18 -3.04
N LEU A 26 13.39 16.97 -2.48
CA LEU A 26 12.53 16.44 -1.43
C LEU A 26 12.60 17.31 -0.17
N LYS A 27 13.82 17.66 0.25
CA LYS A 27 14.08 18.52 1.41
C LYS A 27 13.43 19.90 1.25
N VAL A 28 13.59 20.53 0.09
CA VAL A 28 12.98 21.84 -0.21
C VAL A 28 11.46 21.74 -0.22
N ARG A 29 10.89 20.72 -0.87
CA ARG A 29 9.43 20.56 -0.98
C ARG A 29 8.78 20.34 0.39
N LEU A 30 9.33 19.45 1.21
CA LEU A 30 8.83 19.16 2.55
C LEU A 30 9.12 20.33 3.51
N GLY A 31 10.25 21.02 3.36
CA GLY A 31 10.54 22.23 4.14
C GLY A 31 9.54 23.36 3.88
N LYS A 32 9.05 23.52 2.64
CA LYS A 32 7.96 24.46 2.31
C LYS A 32 6.63 24.13 2.99
N GLU A 33 6.42 22.87 3.40
CA GLU A 33 5.26 22.44 4.19
C GLU A 33 5.48 22.64 5.70
N GLY A 34 6.64 23.14 6.12
CA GLY A 34 6.95 23.40 7.53
C GLY A 34 7.64 22.24 8.26
N TYR A 35 7.99 21.15 7.57
CA TYR A 35 8.66 20.00 8.19
C TYR A 35 10.14 20.30 8.50
N GLN A 36 10.61 19.87 9.67
CA GLN A 36 12.04 19.77 9.95
C GLN A 36 12.54 18.39 9.54
N ILE A 37 13.61 18.38 8.75
CA ILE A 37 14.07 17.18 8.07
C ILE A 37 15.46 16.80 8.58
N THR A 38 15.57 15.61 9.17
CA THR A 38 16.84 15.02 9.59
C THR A 38 17.24 13.94 8.60
N HIS A 39 18.35 14.15 7.88
CA HIS A 39 18.90 13.13 6.99
C HIS A 39 19.85 12.20 7.73
N VAL A 40 19.73 10.90 7.48
CA VAL A 40 20.59 9.85 8.01
C VAL A 40 21.07 8.94 6.87
N ARG A 41 22.26 8.38 7.02
CA ARG A 41 22.88 7.51 6.00
C ARG A 41 23.22 6.11 6.50
N ALA A 42 23.03 5.87 7.79
CA ALA A 42 23.28 4.58 8.42
C ALA A 42 22.00 4.11 9.13
N LEU A 43 21.70 2.82 9.01
CA LEU A 43 20.44 2.24 9.47
C LEU A 43 20.33 2.21 11.00
N ASP A 44 21.43 1.97 11.70
CA ASP A 44 21.53 2.06 13.16
C ASP A 44 21.28 3.50 13.64
N VAL A 45 21.85 4.48 12.95
CA VAL A 45 21.62 5.91 13.22
C VAL A 45 20.16 6.27 12.95
N LEU A 46 19.53 5.74 11.90
CA LEU A 46 18.10 5.93 11.65
C LEU A 46 17.26 5.49 12.86
N VAL A 47 17.48 4.27 13.35
CA VAL A 47 16.73 3.72 14.49
C VAL A 47 16.97 4.56 15.75
N ALA A 48 18.21 4.97 16.02
CA ALA A 48 18.54 5.84 17.14
C ALA A 48 17.85 7.22 17.06
N GLN A 49 17.82 7.83 15.86
CA GLN A 49 17.13 9.10 15.63
C GLN A 49 15.61 8.96 15.78
N CYS A 50 15.02 7.84 15.34
CA CYS A 50 13.58 7.61 15.55
C CYS A 50 13.21 7.56 17.04
N ARG A 51 14.04 6.92 17.87
CA ARG A 51 13.84 6.87 19.33
C ARG A 51 13.98 8.25 19.99
N ARG A 52 14.96 9.04 19.54
CA ARG A 52 15.27 10.36 20.11
C ARG A 52 14.29 11.44 19.69
N LEU A 53 14.02 11.54 18.38
CA LEU A 53 13.25 12.61 17.77
C LEU A 53 11.75 12.32 17.71
N ARG A 54 11.36 11.04 17.85
CA ARG A 54 9.99 10.56 17.65
C ARG A 54 9.33 11.20 16.42
N PRO A 55 9.93 11.02 15.23
CA PRO A 55 9.43 11.66 14.02
C PRO A 55 8.01 11.21 13.72
N GLN A 56 7.26 12.12 13.10
CA GLN A 56 5.89 11.84 12.68
C GLN A 56 5.88 10.87 11.49
N VAL A 57 6.89 11.00 10.63
CA VAL A 57 7.09 10.13 9.47
C VAL A 57 8.57 9.81 9.29
N VAL A 58 8.85 8.57 8.89
CA VAL A 58 10.15 8.11 8.40
C VAL A 58 10.06 7.90 6.89
N LEU A 59 11.03 8.42 6.15
CA LEU A 59 11.18 8.15 4.71
C LEU A 59 12.41 7.28 4.51
N ILE A 60 12.23 6.12 3.89
CA ILE A 60 13.32 5.27 3.44
C ILE A 60 13.44 5.47 1.95
N ARG A 61 14.45 6.22 1.53
CA ARG A 61 14.74 6.43 0.12
C ARG A 61 15.84 5.51 -0.34
N SER A 62 15.61 4.84 -1.46
CA SER A 62 16.60 3.99 -2.09
C SER A 62 16.52 4.07 -3.61
N LEU A 63 17.67 4.04 -4.26
CA LEU A 63 17.78 3.82 -5.70
C LEU A 63 18.25 2.39 -6.02
N ALA A 64 18.32 1.53 -5.01
CA ALA A 64 18.80 0.17 -5.15
C ALA A 64 17.75 -0.73 -5.82
N ILE A 65 18.22 -1.87 -6.31
CA ILE A 65 17.35 -2.91 -6.85
C ILE A 65 16.45 -3.49 -5.74
N PRO A 66 15.26 -4.06 -6.08
CA PRO A 66 14.31 -4.56 -5.10
C PRO A 66 14.90 -5.48 -4.04
N ARG A 67 15.82 -6.37 -4.43
CA ARG A 67 16.49 -7.31 -3.52
C ARG A 67 17.21 -6.59 -2.38
N ASP A 68 17.87 -5.48 -2.66
CA ASP A 68 18.65 -4.74 -1.66
C ASP A 68 17.76 -3.86 -0.80
N VAL A 69 16.67 -3.31 -1.37
CA VAL A 69 15.62 -2.64 -0.59
C VAL A 69 15.01 -3.58 0.45
N VAL A 70 14.70 -4.82 0.06
CA VAL A 70 14.22 -5.85 1.00
C VAL A 70 15.23 -6.11 2.11
N LYS A 71 16.53 -6.15 1.81
CA LYS A 71 17.59 -6.31 2.84
C LYS A 71 17.60 -5.13 3.81
N ILE A 72 17.48 -3.89 3.31
CA ILE A 72 17.43 -2.67 4.14
C ILE A 72 16.26 -2.77 5.13
N ILE A 73 15.04 -3.08 4.65
CA ILE A 73 13.86 -3.17 5.53
C ILE A 73 14.00 -4.28 6.58
N ARG A 74 14.53 -5.45 6.18
CA ARG A 74 14.79 -6.55 7.14
C ARG A 74 15.84 -6.16 8.18
N GLN A 75 16.90 -5.49 7.77
CA GLN A 75 17.94 -5.03 8.68
C GLN A 75 17.40 -4.00 9.67
N LEU A 76 16.57 -3.05 9.24
CA LEU A 76 15.89 -2.12 10.13
C LEU A 76 15.00 -2.83 11.15
N LYS A 77 14.22 -3.83 10.72
CA LYS A 77 13.44 -4.66 11.64
C LYS A 77 14.33 -5.33 12.70
N ASN A 78 15.45 -5.92 12.27
CA ASN A 78 16.41 -6.58 13.17
C ASN A 78 17.10 -5.61 14.14
N LEU A 79 17.30 -4.35 13.73
CA LEU A 79 17.82 -3.28 14.59
C LEU A 79 16.77 -2.75 15.58
N GLY A 80 15.53 -3.26 15.53
CA GLY A 80 14.44 -2.88 16.42
C GLY A 80 13.68 -1.64 15.96
N MET A 81 13.58 -1.44 14.64
CA MET A 81 12.65 -0.45 14.07
C MET A 81 11.21 -0.92 14.27
N ASP A 82 10.39 -0.07 14.88
CA ASP A 82 8.96 -0.31 15.08
C ASP A 82 8.16 0.46 14.02
N PHE A 83 7.85 -0.21 12.91
CA PHE A 83 7.12 0.39 11.79
C PHE A 83 5.65 0.71 12.13
N ALA A 84 5.07 0.07 13.16
CA ALA A 84 3.72 0.40 13.61
C ALA A 84 3.70 1.72 14.40
N ARG A 85 4.77 1.98 15.16
CA ARG A 85 4.91 3.22 15.93
C ARG A 85 5.39 4.40 15.09
N PHE A 86 6.22 4.14 14.09
CA PHE A 86 6.82 5.15 13.23
C PHE A 86 6.35 4.92 11.79
N PRO A 87 5.30 5.63 11.33
CA PRO A 87 4.81 5.54 9.96
C PRO A 87 5.96 5.73 8.97
N THR A 88 6.22 4.68 8.19
CA THR A 88 7.40 4.61 7.34
C THR A 88 7.00 4.45 5.89
N PHE A 89 7.34 5.43 5.06
CA PHE A 89 7.17 5.34 3.62
C PHE A 89 8.45 4.84 2.95
N LEU A 90 8.31 3.86 2.06
CA LEU A 90 9.38 3.47 1.15
C LEU A 90 9.27 4.31 -0.12
N VAL A 91 10.27 5.15 -0.37
CA VAL A 91 10.25 6.14 -1.44
C VAL A 91 11.26 5.74 -2.51
N LEU A 92 10.77 5.36 -3.69
CA LEU A 92 11.54 4.75 -4.77
C LEU A 92 11.45 5.58 -6.05
N ARG A 93 12.17 5.15 -7.09
CA ARG A 93 12.02 5.63 -8.46
C ARG A 93 11.90 4.44 -9.41
N GLY A 94 11.12 4.62 -10.46
CA GLY A 94 10.75 3.59 -11.43
C GLY A 94 9.74 2.59 -10.86
N HIS A 95 9.09 1.86 -11.76
CA HIS A 95 8.02 0.89 -11.50
C HIS A 95 8.47 -0.38 -10.73
N VAL A 96 9.32 -0.26 -9.71
CA VAL A 96 9.77 -1.35 -8.82
C VAL A 96 8.81 -1.63 -7.67
N ALA A 97 7.83 -0.74 -7.44
CA ALA A 97 6.87 -0.82 -6.33
C ALA A 97 6.13 -2.16 -6.26
N ARG A 98 5.73 -2.72 -7.43
CA ARG A 98 5.02 -4.01 -7.51
C ARG A 98 5.75 -5.15 -6.81
N SER A 99 7.05 -5.29 -7.08
CA SER A 99 7.87 -6.36 -6.50
C SER A 99 8.10 -6.21 -4.99
N LEU A 100 7.81 -5.02 -4.46
CA LEU A 100 8.05 -4.64 -3.07
C LEU A 100 6.76 -4.54 -2.26
N MET A 101 5.59 -4.72 -2.86
CA MET A 101 4.30 -4.81 -2.15
C MET A 101 4.31 -5.74 -0.94
N PRO A 102 4.99 -6.91 -0.95
CA PRO A 102 5.12 -7.74 0.24
C PRO A 102 5.81 -7.04 1.42
N LEU A 103 6.53 -5.93 1.23
CA LEU A 103 7.11 -5.15 2.33
C LEU A 103 6.08 -4.32 3.09
N LEU A 104 4.93 -3.99 2.47
CA LEU A 104 3.80 -3.44 3.21
C LEU A 104 3.38 -4.40 4.33
N ALA A 105 3.54 -5.72 4.13
CA ALA A 105 3.34 -6.74 5.15
C ALA A 105 4.12 -6.52 6.45
N ILE A 106 5.24 -5.80 6.39
CA ILE A 106 6.16 -5.64 7.50
C ILE A 106 5.80 -4.44 8.38
N GLY A 107 4.91 -3.56 7.92
CA GLY A 107 4.41 -2.41 8.70
C GLY A 107 4.67 -1.08 8.04
N LEU A 108 5.21 -1.08 6.83
CA LEU A 108 5.36 0.14 6.06
C LEU A 108 3.99 0.78 5.81
N GLU A 109 3.97 2.10 5.85
CA GLU A 109 2.77 2.90 5.64
C GLU A 109 2.36 2.88 4.17
N ASP A 110 3.31 3.10 3.27
CA ASP A 110 3.09 2.98 1.83
C ASP A 110 4.42 2.80 1.08
N ILE A 111 4.33 2.42 -0.19
CA ILE A 111 5.44 2.44 -1.15
C ILE A 111 5.11 3.49 -2.19
N ILE A 112 5.92 4.54 -2.26
CA ILE A 112 5.72 5.69 -3.13
C ILE A 112 6.73 5.63 -4.28
N ASP A 113 6.22 5.60 -5.50
CA ASP A 113 7.03 5.92 -6.69
C ASP A 113 7.11 7.44 -6.82
N LEU A 114 8.33 8.00 -6.78
CA LEU A 114 8.53 9.44 -6.98
C LEU A 114 8.31 9.87 -8.43
N ASP A 115 8.32 8.94 -9.40
CA ASP A 115 8.04 9.25 -10.79
C ASP A 115 6.55 9.61 -10.99
N ASP A 116 5.66 9.12 -10.12
CA ASP A 116 4.24 9.55 -10.02
C ASP A 116 4.07 10.94 -9.38
N GLY A 117 5.15 11.52 -8.86
CA GLY A 117 5.22 12.91 -8.41
C GLY A 117 5.28 13.10 -6.89
N MET A 118 5.99 14.15 -6.46
CA MET A 118 6.18 14.47 -5.03
C MET A 118 4.90 14.86 -4.28
N GLU A 119 3.86 15.31 -4.99
CA GLU A 119 2.61 15.73 -4.36
C GLU A 119 1.88 14.54 -3.72
N ILE A 120 1.97 13.35 -4.30
CA ILE A 120 1.40 12.13 -3.71
C ILE A 120 2.05 11.87 -2.35
N LEU A 121 3.38 11.94 -2.26
CA LEU A 121 4.10 11.78 -0.99
C LEU A 121 3.65 12.81 0.06
N VAL A 122 3.56 14.09 -0.32
CA VAL A 122 3.13 15.16 0.59
C VAL A 122 1.70 14.93 1.08
N GLN A 123 0.80 14.50 0.19
CA GLN A 123 -0.58 14.17 0.57
C GLN A 123 -0.62 13.00 1.56
N ARG A 124 0.14 11.93 1.32
CA ARG A 124 0.20 10.77 2.23
C ARG A 124 0.73 11.12 3.61
N ILE A 125 1.77 11.96 3.69
CA ILE A 125 2.29 12.46 4.97
C ILE A 125 1.18 13.19 5.75
N LYS A 126 0.46 14.10 5.08
CA LYS A 126 -0.66 14.84 5.70
C LYS A 126 -1.82 13.95 6.14
N GLU A 127 -2.10 12.87 5.41
CA GLU A 127 -3.12 11.89 5.78
C GLU A 127 -2.75 11.19 7.10
N VAL A 128 -1.48 10.80 7.27
CA VAL A 128 -0.98 10.17 8.51
C VAL A 128 -1.08 11.12 9.70
N GLU A 129 -0.73 12.39 9.53
CA GLU A 129 -0.76 13.40 10.61
C GLU A 129 -2.17 13.68 11.14
N LYS A 130 -3.15 13.72 10.24
CA LYS A 130 -4.57 13.90 10.61
C LYS A 130 -5.08 12.77 11.50
N ARG A 131 -4.56 11.55 11.32
CA ARG A 131 -4.95 10.39 12.17
C ARG A 131 -4.37 10.48 13.57
N GLY A 132 -3.16 11.01 13.71
CA GLY A 132 -2.50 11.15 15.01
C GLY A 132 -3.13 12.24 15.91
N SER A 133 -3.78 13.24 15.32
CA SER A 133 -4.34 14.41 16.03
C SER A 133 -5.81 14.30 16.40
N THR A 134 -6.57 13.34 15.85
CA THR A 134 -7.98 13.15 16.17
C THR A 134 -8.13 12.18 17.35
N GLU A 135 -8.55 12.65 18.53
CA GLU A 135 -8.72 11.82 19.74
C GLU A 135 -9.78 10.71 19.60
N GLN A 136 -10.69 10.80 18.60
CA GLN A 136 -11.60 9.70 18.22
C GLN A 136 -10.96 8.60 17.33
N GLY A 137 -9.70 8.73 16.90
CA GLY A 137 -9.04 7.83 15.94
C GLY A 137 -8.35 6.60 16.54
N ARG A 138 -8.31 6.45 17.88
CA ARG A 138 -7.65 5.29 18.53
C ARG A 138 -8.45 3.99 18.44
N ALA A 139 -9.71 4.04 18.00
CA ALA A 139 -10.58 2.87 17.91
C ALA A 139 -10.99 2.49 16.48
N ASN A 140 -10.48 3.18 15.45
CA ASN A 140 -10.71 2.79 14.06
C ASN A 140 -9.50 3.22 13.21
N GLU A 141 -8.47 2.37 13.20
CA GLU A 141 -7.21 2.59 12.51
C GLU A 141 -7.40 2.45 10.98
N THR A 142 -7.92 3.47 10.31
CA THR A 142 -7.76 3.55 8.85
C THR A 142 -6.30 3.89 8.56
N ARG A 143 -5.41 2.89 8.55
CA ARG A 143 -4.02 3.02 8.08
C ARG A 143 -4.04 3.40 6.60
N SER A 144 -3.04 4.15 6.11
CA SER A 144 -3.13 4.70 4.76
C SER A 144 -3.01 3.56 3.80
N GLY A 145 -3.98 3.50 2.89
CA GLY A 145 -3.99 2.42 1.93
C GLY A 145 -3.11 2.74 0.74
N SER A 146 -2.30 1.77 0.34
CA SER A 146 -1.52 1.81 -0.90
C SER A 146 -2.46 1.82 -2.10
N ARG A 147 -2.14 2.60 -3.13
CA ARG A 147 -2.91 2.65 -4.38
C ARG A 147 -2.01 2.38 -5.56
N GLY A 148 -2.61 1.86 -6.63
CA GLY A 148 -1.93 1.72 -7.92
C GLY A 148 -2.88 1.32 -9.03
N ASN A 149 -2.32 1.02 -10.19
CA ASN A 149 -3.05 0.69 -11.40
C ASN A 149 -3.11 -0.82 -11.65
N LEU A 150 -4.23 -1.29 -12.20
CA LEU A 150 -4.39 -2.69 -12.62
C LEU A 150 -3.50 -3.08 -13.80
N SER A 151 -3.20 -2.11 -14.68
CA SER A 151 -2.27 -2.30 -15.80
C SER A 151 -0.83 -2.58 -15.33
N GLU A 152 -0.48 -2.08 -14.15
CA GLU A 152 0.82 -2.32 -13.53
C GLU A 152 0.81 -3.57 -12.67
N MET A 153 -0.29 -3.84 -11.94
CA MET A 153 -0.42 -4.99 -11.04
C MET A 153 -1.85 -5.51 -11.06
N SER A 154 -2.05 -6.71 -11.61
CA SER A 154 -3.37 -7.31 -11.71
C SER A 154 -3.90 -7.74 -10.34
N ILE A 155 -5.21 -8.05 -10.27
CA ILE A 155 -5.82 -8.61 -9.06
C ILE A 155 -5.15 -9.92 -8.64
N ILE A 156 -4.74 -10.75 -9.61
CA ILE A 156 -4.02 -12.01 -9.37
C ILE A 156 -2.71 -11.72 -8.63
N ASP A 157 -1.94 -10.77 -9.14
CA ASP A 157 -0.66 -10.38 -8.55
C ASP A 157 -0.82 -9.83 -7.15
N LEU A 158 -1.86 -9.01 -6.92
CA LEU A 158 -2.18 -8.46 -5.59
C LEU A 158 -2.45 -9.58 -4.58
N VAL A 159 -3.33 -10.52 -4.92
CA VAL A 159 -3.66 -11.65 -4.04
C VAL A 159 -2.43 -12.52 -3.79
N GLN A 160 -1.63 -12.81 -4.81
CA GLN A 160 -0.41 -13.61 -4.67
C GLN A 160 0.69 -12.91 -3.86
N ALA A 161 0.83 -11.59 -4.00
CA ALA A 161 1.78 -10.82 -3.22
C ALA A 161 1.37 -10.70 -1.74
N LEU A 162 0.06 -10.60 -1.47
CA LEU A 162 -0.48 -10.39 -0.14
C LEU A 162 -0.81 -11.69 0.60
N GLY A 163 -1.09 -12.80 -0.07
CA GLY A 163 -1.38 -14.08 0.59
C GLY A 163 -0.30 -14.50 1.61
N PRO A 164 0.98 -14.58 1.21
CA PRO A 164 2.07 -14.92 2.13
C PRO A 164 2.31 -13.90 3.25
N SER A 165 1.77 -12.69 3.15
CA SER A 165 1.97 -11.62 4.13
C SER A 165 1.31 -11.90 5.49
N GLN A 166 0.31 -12.80 5.51
CA GLN A 166 -0.57 -13.03 6.66
C GLN A 166 -1.21 -11.75 7.22
N ARG A 167 -1.37 -10.70 6.42
CA ARG A 167 -2.05 -9.47 6.84
C ARG A 167 -3.55 -9.55 6.69
N THR A 168 -4.22 -8.87 7.61
CA THR A 168 -5.63 -8.51 7.46
C THR A 168 -5.72 -7.17 6.74
N ALA A 169 -6.43 -7.13 5.61
CA ALA A 169 -6.46 -5.97 4.73
C ALA A 169 -7.77 -5.92 3.93
N LYS A 170 -8.22 -4.71 3.58
CA LYS A 170 -9.29 -4.48 2.62
C LYS A 170 -8.68 -4.07 1.29
N ILE A 171 -9.15 -4.66 0.19
CA ILE A 171 -8.74 -4.32 -1.16
C ILE A 171 -9.97 -3.82 -1.91
N THR A 172 -9.91 -2.60 -2.43
CA THR A 172 -10.94 -2.03 -3.29
C THR A 172 -10.38 -1.89 -4.69
N VAL A 173 -11.04 -2.46 -5.69
CA VAL A 173 -10.63 -2.41 -7.09
C VAL A 173 -11.74 -1.78 -7.92
N SER A 174 -11.39 -0.81 -8.77
CA SER A 174 -12.32 -0.12 -9.67
C SER A 174 -11.86 -0.31 -11.12
N SER A 175 -12.78 -0.66 -12.01
CA SER A 175 -12.50 -0.82 -13.45
C SER A 175 -12.69 0.49 -14.21
N ASN A 176 -11.93 0.67 -15.29
CA ASN A 176 -12.15 1.79 -16.22
C ASN A 176 -13.22 1.47 -17.30
N ARG A 177 -13.73 0.23 -17.38
CA ARG A 177 -14.63 -0.23 -18.46
C ARG A 177 -16.11 0.21 -18.31
N GLY A 178 -16.42 1.19 -17.45
CA GLY A 178 -17.73 1.86 -17.46
C GLY A 178 -18.83 1.22 -16.61
N GLY A 179 -18.51 0.85 -15.36
CA GLY A 179 -19.50 0.53 -14.32
C GLY A 179 -19.13 1.24 -13.01
N GLU A 180 -20.12 1.56 -12.17
CA GLU A 180 -19.87 2.17 -10.85
C GLU A 180 -19.46 1.15 -9.79
N ASP A 181 -19.75 -0.13 -10.04
CA ASP A 181 -19.47 -1.21 -9.10
C ASP A 181 -17.97 -1.47 -8.95
N LYS A 182 -17.54 -1.51 -7.69
CA LYS A 182 -16.16 -1.81 -7.28
C LYS A 182 -16.11 -3.19 -6.69
N LEU A 183 -15.05 -3.93 -6.99
CA LEU A 183 -14.74 -5.14 -6.23
C LEU A 183 -14.21 -4.70 -4.87
N VAL A 184 -14.85 -5.16 -3.80
CA VAL A 184 -14.35 -5.03 -2.44
C VAL A 184 -14.02 -6.42 -1.92
N MET A 185 -12.76 -6.64 -1.53
CA MET A 185 -12.29 -7.86 -0.89
C MET A 185 -11.76 -7.57 0.51
N PHE A 186 -11.95 -8.51 1.43
CA PHE A 186 -11.26 -8.52 2.71
C PHE A 186 -10.39 -9.77 2.80
N LEU A 187 -9.12 -9.55 3.10
CA LEU A 187 -8.17 -10.58 3.49
C LEU A 187 -8.20 -10.69 5.02
N ASN A 188 -8.40 -11.90 5.53
CA ASN A 188 -8.13 -12.25 6.92
C ASN A 188 -6.86 -13.11 6.97
N ARG A 189 -5.80 -12.56 7.57
CA ARG A 189 -4.48 -13.22 7.64
C ARG A 189 -4.02 -13.76 6.28
N GLY A 190 -4.13 -12.94 5.23
CA GLY A 190 -3.74 -13.27 3.87
C GLY A 190 -4.74 -14.09 3.06
N ASN A 191 -5.77 -14.67 3.68
CA ASN A 191 -6.81 -15.43 2.98
C ASN A 191 -8.00 -14.55 2.66
N ILE A 192 -8.55 -14.65 1.44
CA ILE A 192 -9.76 -13.91 1.07
C ILE A 192 -10.92 -14.49 1.88
N SER A 193 -11.45 -13.73 2.85
CA SER A 193 -12.59 -14.15 3.67
C SER A 193 -13.90 -13.55 3.18
N PHE A 194 -13.82 -12.43 2.46
CA PHE A 194 -14.99 -11.76 1.90
C PHE A 194 -14.68 -11.16 0.54
N ALA A 195 -15.64 -11.24 -0.40
CA ALA A 195 -15.62 -10.46 -1.62
C ALA A 195 -17.04 -10.04 -2.06
N LYS A 196 -17.17 -8.85 -2.66
CA LYS A 196 -18.42 -8.35 -3.25
C LYS A 196 -18.15 -7.45 -4.46
N LEU A 197 -18.97 -7.58 -5.50
CA LEU A 197 -18.99 -6.74 -6.70
C LEU A 197 -20.44 -6.58 -7.15
N GLY A 198 -21.06 -5.42 -6.92
CA GLY A 198 -22.50 -5.24 -7.14
C GLY A 198 -23.30 -6.28 -6.35
N GLU A 199 -24.10 -7.10 -7.04
CA GLU A 199 -24.85 -8.23 -6.47
C GLU A 199 -24.05 -9.54 -6.38
N LEU A 200 -22.86 -9.61 -7.00
CA LEU A 200 -22.00 -10.78 -6.92
C LEU A 200 -21.30 -10.80 -5.56
N VAL A 201 -21.18 -12.00 -4.98
CA VAL A 201 -20.53 -12.25 -3.69
C VAL A 201 -19.51 -13.37 -3.79
N ALA A 202 -18.58 -13.40 -2.84
CA ALA A 202 -17.55 -14.43 -2.69
C ALA A 202 -16.73 -14.63 -3.97
N GLU A 203 -16.43 -15.87 -4.34
CA GLU A 203 -15.60 -16.21 -5.50
C GLU A 203 -16.14 -15.67 -6.82
N LYS A 204 -17.46 -15.56 -6.98
CA LYS A 204 -18.08 -15.05 -8.21
C LYS A 204 -17.76 -13.59 -8.47
N ALA A 205 -17.74 -12.77 -7.41
CA ALA A 205 -17.33 -11.37 -7.51
C ALA A 205 -15.87 -11.24 -7.99
N ILE A 206 -15.01 -12.13 -7.49
CA ILE A 206 -13.59 -12.16 -7.82
C ILE A 206 -13.41 -12.59 -9.27
N TYR A 207 -14.05 -13.69 -9.71
CA TYR A 207 -13.96 -14.20 -11.07
C TYR A 207 -14.32 -13.16 -12.13
N GLU A 208 -15.36 -12.37 -11.87
CA GLU A 208 -15.77 -11.31 -12.80
C GLU A 208 -14.73 -10.19 -12.89
N ALA A 209 -14.19 -9.76 -11.74
CA ALA A 209 -13.19 -8.71 -11.68
C ALA A 209 -11.81 -9.14 -12.18
N LEU A 210 -11.46 -10.44 -12.13
CA LEU A 210 -10.16 -10.95 -12.60
C LEU A 210 -9.91 -10.66 -14.09
N ALA A 211 -10.96 -10.44 -14.88
CA ALA A 211 -10.86 -10.06 -16.29
C ALA A 211 -10.52 -8.57 -16.52
N TRP A 212 -10.42 -7.75 -15.46
CA TRP A 212 -10.14 -6.33 -15.59
C TRP A 212 -8.64 -6.06 -15.80
N GLU A 213 -8.31 -5.58 -17.00
CA GLU A 213 -6.93 -5.22 -17.37
C GLU A 213 -6.54 -3.79 -16.98
N ASN A 214 -7.54 -2.90 -16.82
CA ASN A 214 -7.34 -1.47 -16.57
C ASN A 214 -8.26 -0.98 -15.46
N GLY A 215 -7.74 -0.09 -14.62
CA GLY A 215 -8.44 0.37 -13.42
C GLY A 215 -7.45 0.72 -12.31
N THR A 216 -7.99 0.97 -11.13
CA THR A 216 -7.20 1.29 -9.93
C THR A 216 -7.51 0.33 -8.80
N TRP A 217 -6.54 0.13 -7.93
CA TRP A 217 -6.71 -0.61 -6.68
C TRP A 217 -6.29 0.26 -5.50
N LEU A 218 -6.89 -0.04 -4.35
CA LEU A 218 -6.60 0.56 -3.04
C LEU A 218 -6.53 -0.58 -2.02
N LEU A 219 -5.37 -0.75 -1.39
CA LEU A 219 -5.09 -1.71 -0.34
C LEU A 219 -5.05 -0.99 1.00
N GLU A 220 -6.03 -1.19 1.87
CA GLU A 220 -6.13 -0.57 3.18
C GLU A 220 -5.79 -1.62 4.26
N PRO A 221 -4.74 -1.44 5.06
CA PRO A 221 -4.51 -2.29 6.21
C PRO A 221 -5.62 -2.07 7.24
N ILE A 222 -6.21 -3.16 7.75
CA ILE A 222 -7.31 -3.12 8.73
C ILE A 222 -7.02 -4.08 9.89
N THR A 223 -7.87 -4.04 10.92
CA THR A 223 -7.83 -4.98 12.05
C THR A 223 -8.86 -6.10 11.89
N GLU A 224 -8.75 -7.16 12.70
CA GLU A 224 -9.73 -8.26 12.67
C GLU A 224 -11.16 -7.80 13.06
N SER A 225 -11.29 -6.74 13.85
CA SER A 225 -12.60 -6.15 14.21
C SER A 225 -13.30 -5.44 13.05
N ASP A 226 -12.56 -5.11 11.98
CA ASP A 226 -13.12 -4.45 10.79
C ASP A 226 -13.62 -5.46 9.75
N LEU A 227 -13.42 -6.76 9.99
CA LEU A 227 -13.81 -7.81 9.06
C LEU A 227 -15.33 -7.99 9.03
N PRO A 228 -15.96 -8.00 7.83
CA PRO A 228 -17.34 -8.42 7.69
C PRO A 228 -17.48 -9.92 7.96
N GLU A 229 -18.73 -10.37 8.12
CA GLU A 229 -19.03 -11.80 8.15
C GLU A 229 -18.51 -12.48 6.89
N ALA A 230 -17.73 -13.55 7.06
CA ALA A 230 -17.07 -14.22 5.95
C ALA A 230 -18.10 -14.79 4.97
N ASN A 231 -17.91 -14.50 3.67
CA ASN A 231 -18.73 -15.06 2.60
C ASN A 231 -17.95 -16.00 1.68
N ASN A 232 -16.64 -16.13 1.89
CA ASN A 232 -15.78 -17.04 1.14
C ASN A 232 -15.02 -17.99 2.07
N ASN A 233 -15.01 -19.27 1.71
CA ASN A 233 -14.24 -20.33 2.39
C ASN A 233 -13.22 -21.02 1.47
N LEU A 234 -13.14 -20.62 0.20
CA LEU A 234 -12.22 -21.22 -0.76
C LEU A 234 -10.80 -20.66 -0.57
N PRO A 235 -9.75 -21.49 -0.66
CA PRO A 235 -8.37 -21.02 -0.66
C PRO A 235 -8.08 -20.08 -1.84
N ASN A 236 -7.21 -19.10 -1.63
CA ASN A 236 -6.84 -18.12 -2.66
C ASN A 236 -6.39 -18.82 -3.96
N ASP A 237 -5.53 -19.83 -3.88
CA ASP A 237 -4.99 -20.54 -5.04
C ASP A 237 -6.10 -21.21 -5.87
N PHE A 238 -7.11 -21.77 -5.20
CA PHE A 238 -8.26 -22.38 -5.87
C PHE A 238 -9.07 -21.34 -6.64
N ILE A 239 -9.38 -20.20 -6.00
CA ILE A 239 -10.09 -19.09 -6.63
C ILE A 239 -9.31 -18.57 -7.83
N LEU A 240 -8.00 -18.34 -7.69
CA LEU A 240 -7.19 -17.80 -8.78
C LEU A 240 -7.09 -18.78 -9.95
N MET A 241 -6.87 -20.07 -9.69
CA MET A 241 -6.80 -21.08 -10.75
C MET A 241 -8.12 -21.22 -11.51
N GLU A 242 -9.24 -21.30 -10.79
CA GLU A 242 -10.56 -21.41 -11.41
C GLU A 242 -10.93 -20.14 -12.19
N GLY A 243 -10.61 -18.96 -11.63
CA GLY A 243 -10.78 -17.68 -12.32
C GLY A 243 -10.01 -17.62 -13.64
N CYS A 244 -8.74 -18.05 -13.66
CA CYS A 244 -7.95 -18.14 -14.89
C CYS A 244 -8.60 -19.08 -15.91
N ARG A 245 -9.09 -20.26 -15.49
CA ARG A 245 -9.80 -21.20 -16.36
C ARG A 245 -11.02 -20.55 -17.02
N LEU A 246 -11.83 -19.82 -16.25
CA LEU A 246 -13.03 -19.14 -16.74
C LEU A 246 -12.71 -18.02 -17.74
N ILE A 247 -11.63 -17.26 -17.51
CA ILE A 247 -11.16 -16.22 -18.45
C ILE A 247 -10.73 -16.85 -19.77
N ASP A 248 -9.95 -17.92 -19.70
CA ASP A 248 -9.48 -18.65 -20.87
C ASP A 248 -10.65 -19.20 -21.71
N GLU A 249 -11.68 -19.73 -21.06
CA GLU A 249 -12.89 -20.24 -21.72
C GLU A 249 -13.65 -19.13 -22.46
N ARG A 250 -13.95 -18.02 -21.77
CA ARG A 250 -14.61 -16.85 -22.38
C ARG A 250 -13.81 -16.29 -23.57
N SER A 251 -12.49 -16.28 -23.48
CA SER A 251 -11.61 -15.80 -24.56
C SER A 251 -11.66 -16.66 -25.82
N ARG A 252 -11.89 -17.98 -25.68
CA ARG A 252 -11.99 -18.93 -26.80
C ARG A 252 -13.37 -18.87 -27.44
N GLU A 253 -14.43 -18.77 -26.64
CA GLU A 253 -15.80 -18.63 -27.13
C GLU A 253 -16.00 -17.34 -27.95
N GLY A 254 -15.44 -16.22 -27.50
CA GLY A 254 -15.48 -14.96 -28.25
C GLY A 254 -14.77 -15.02 -29.61
N LYS A 255 -13.70 -15.83 -29.73
CA LYS A 255 -12.98 -16.03 -31.00
C LYS A 255 -13.72 -16.96 -31.95
N MET A 256 -14.41 -17.99 -31.44
CA MET A 256 -15.20 -18.90 -32.25
C MET A 256 -16.48 -18.25 -32.81
N SER A 257 -17.10 -17.34 -32.06
CA SER A 257 -18.28 -16.59 -32.54
C SER A 257 -17.94 -15.57 -33.64
N GLY A 258 -16.71 -15.06 -33.71
CA GLY A 258 -16.27 -14.14 -34.76
C GLY A 258 -15.87 -14.81 -36.09
N ALA A 259 -15.50 -16.09 -36.06
CA ALA A 259 -15.06 -16.84 -37.24
C ALA A 259 -16.20 -17.49 -38.04
N GLN A 260 -17.43 -17.53 -37.51
CA GLN A 260 -18.61 -18.05 -38.22
C GLN A 260 -19.45 -16.97 -38.91
N GLY A 261 -19.02 -15.70 -38.85
CA GLY A 261 -19.73 -14.55 -39.42
C GLY A 261 -18.95 -13.79 -40.51
N SER A 262 -17.90 -14.39 -41.09
CA SER A 262 -17.12 -13.82 -42.21
C SER A 262 -17.31 -14.63 -43.48
#